data_AF-A0A813C6L3-F1
#
_entry.id   AF-A0A813C6L3-F1
#
_cell.length_a   1.000
_cell.length_b   1.000
_cell.length_c   1.000
_cell.angle_alpha   90.00
_cell.angle_beta   90.00
_cell.angle_gamma   90.00
#
_symmetry.space_group_name_H-M   'P 1'
#
loop_
_entity.id
_entity.type
_entity.pdbx_description
1 polymer ?
#
loop_
_entity_poly.entity_id
_entity_poly.type
_entity_poly.pdbx_seq_one_letter_code
_entity_poly.pdbx_strand_id
1 'polypeptide(L)'
;EQRMARAKGSSLEEAVAVLREACRLDSQRWSAWYNLSRALALFSLDRERQGFTDELRALTEERIAALRAAQGLRPRHAGCLYRLGMACREKGENEEALTLLADFME
;
A
#
# COMPACT_ATOMS: atom_id res chain seq x y z
N GLU A 1 21.27 -12.51 11.54
CA GLU A 1 20.29 -11.48 11.11
C GLU A 1 19.97 -11.52 9.61
N GLN A 2 20.96 -11.58 8.70
CA GLN A 2 20.72 -11.56 7.24
C GLN A 2 19.80 -12.68 6.69
N ARG A 3 19.84 -13.90 7.24
CA ARG A 3 18.94 -15.01 6.80
C ARG A 3 17.47 -14.73 7.13
N MET A 4 17.19 -14.14 8.29
CA MET A 4 15.82 -13.79 8.70
C MET A 4 15.28 -12.61 7.88
N ALA A 5 16.12 -11.63 7.56
CA ALA A 5 15.74 -10.53 6.66
C ALA A 5 15.39 -11.03 5.25
N ARG A 6 16.20 -11.93 4.67
CA ARG A 6 15.92 -12.53 3.36
C ARG A 6 14.65 -13.38 3.35
N ALA A 7 14.45 -14.22 4.38
CA ALA A 7 13.24 -15.02 4.51
C ALA A 7 11.98 -14.15 4.64
N LYS A 8 12.08 -13.04 5.38
CA LYS A 8 11.00 -12.07 5.53
C LYS A 8 10.69 -11.35 4.21
N GLY A 9 11.70 -10.88 3.49
CA GLY A 9 11.53 -10.26 2.17
C GLY A 9 10.84 -11.20 1.17
N SER A 10 11.26 -12.47 1.12
CA SER A 10 10.64 -13.51 0.28
C SER A 10 9.15 -13.72 0.63
N SER A 11 8.82 -13.75 1.93
CA SER A 11 7.43 -13.91 2.37
C SER A 11 6.55 -12.70 2.04
N LEU A 12 7.11 -11.49 2.09
CA LEU A 12 6.38 -10.27 1.72
C LEU A 12 6.13 -10.19 0.21
N GLU A 13 7.10 -10.58 -0.59
CA GLU A 13 6.98 -10.65 -2.05
C GLU A 13 5.88 -11.65 -2.47
N GLU A 14 5.87 -12.85 -1.90
CA GLU A 14 4.82 -13.84 -2.12
C GLU A 14 3.44 -13.34 -1.68
N ALA A 15 3.35 -12.69 -0.52
CA ALA A 15 2.09 -12.13 -0.02
C ALA A 15 1.53 -11.07 -0.98
N VAL A 16 2.39 -10.18 -1.49
CA VAL A 16 2.01 -9.18 -2.49
C VAL A 16 1.52 -9.87 -3.78
N ALA A 17 2.23 -10.89 -4.27
CA ALA A 17 1.83 -11.62 -5.48
C ALA A 17 0.44 -12.28 -5.34
N VAL A 18 0.19 -12.97 -4.22
CA VAL A 18 -1.12 -13.60 -3.94
C VAL A 18 -2.23 -12.56 -3.86
N LEU A 19 -1.97 -11.42 -3.21
CA LEU A 19 -2.97 -10.36 -3.07
C LEU A 19 -3.24 -9.62 -4.37
N ARG A 20 -2.23 -9.43 -5.24
CA ARG A 20 -2.43 -8.92 -6.60
C ARG A 20 -3.36 -9.84 -7.39
N GLU A 21 -3.13 -11.14 -7.30
CA GLU A 21 -3.98 -12.13 -7.97
C GLU A 21 -5.41 -12.11 -7.39
N ALA A 22 -5.56 -12.00 -6.07
CA ALA A 22 -6.86 -11.85 -5.44
C ALA A 22 -7.63 -10.61 -5.94
N CYS A 23 -6.94 -9.46 -6.07
CA CYS A 23 -7.52 -8.24 -6.65
C CYS A 23 -7.88 -8.41 -8.14
N ARG A 24 -7.12 -9.20 -8.90
CA ARG A 24 -7.39 -9.52 -10.30
C ARG A 24 -8.62 -10.41 -10.45
N LEU A 25 -8.75 -11.41 -9.57
CA LEU A 25 -9.86 -12.37 -9.58
C LEU A 25 -11.17 -11.72 -9.10
N ASP A 26 -11.11 -10.83 -8.11
CA ASP A 26 -12.27 -10.13 -7.56
C ASP A 26 -11.97 -8.64 -7.35
N SER A 27 -12.11 -7.86 -8.43
CA SER A 27 -11.84 -6.43 -8.43
C SER A 27 -12.82 -5.62 -7.59
N GLN A 28 -13.97 -6.19 -7.22
CA GLN A 28 -15.00 -5.55 -6.39
C GLN A 28 -14.81 -5.81 -4.89
N ARG A 29 -13.82 -6.63 -4.51
CA ARG A 29 -13.52 -6.92 -3.12
C ARG A 29 -12.63 -5.85 -2.51
N TRP A 30 -13.25 -4.89 -1.83
CA TRP A 30 -12.53 -3.80 -1.13
C TRP A 30 -11.45 -4.32 -0.17
N SER A 31 -11.70 -5.44 0.52
CA SER A 31 -10.78 -6.02 1.49
C SER A 31 -9.54 -6.64 0.85
N ALA A 32 -9.62 -7.09 -0.41
CA ALA A 32 -8.46 -7.58 -1.17
C ALA A 32 -7.51 -6.42 -1.45
N TRP A 33 -8.04 -5.31 -1.98
CA TRP A 33 -7.31 -4.08 -2.22
C TRP A 33 -6.70 -3.48 -0.94
N TYR A 34 -7.47 -3.49 0.16
CA TYR A 34 -6.98 -3.04 1.47
C TYR A 34 -5.87 -3.94 2.03
N ASN A 35 -5.98 -5.27 1.87
CA ASN A 35 -4.93 -6.17 2.31
C ASN A 35 -3.67 -6.08 1.42
N LEU A 36 -3.84 -5.89 0.11
CA LEU A 36 -2.73 -5.63 -0.82
C LEU A 36 -1.95 -4.40 -0.39
N SER A 37 -2.62 -3.30 -0.06
CA SER A 37 -1.93 -2.08 0.39
C SER A 37 -1.15 -2.27 1.69
N ARG A 38 -1.66 -3.09 2.61
CA ARG A 38 -0.94 -3.46 3.84
C ARG A 38 0.32 -4.28 3.54
N ALA A 39 0.23 -5.24 2.63
CA ALA A 39 1.38 -6.04 2.22
C ALA A 39 2.44 -5.17 1.53
N LEU A 40 2.02 -4.27 0.63
CA LEU A 40 2.89 -3.32 -0.05
C LEU A 40 3.58 -2.37 0.94
N ALA A 41 2.89 -1.89 1.98
CA ALA A 41 3.50 -1.05 3.02
C ALA A 41 4.60 -1.78 3.81
N LEU A 42 4.41 -3.07 4.11
CA LEU A 42 5.43 -3.87 4.78
C LEU A 42 6.62 -4.16 3.86
N PHE A 43 6.34 -4.42 2.59
CA PHE A 43 7.36 -4.70 1.59
C PHE A 43 8.19 -3.46 1.25
N SER A 44 7.56 -2.30 1.14
CA SER A 44 8.23 -1.02 0.92
C SER A 44 9.20 -0.69 2.07
N LEU A 45 8.78 -0.87 3.32
CA LEU A 45 9.64 -0.69 4.50
C LEU A 45 10.84 -1.67 4.50
N ASP A 46 10.64 -2.89 4.03
CA ASP A 46 11.73 -3.88 3.94
C ASP A 46 12.75 -3.51 2.85
N ARG A 47 12.27 -2.99 1.71
CA ARG A 47 13.11 -2.47 0.61
C ARG A 47 13.85 -1.19 0.98
N GLU A 48 13.20 -0.27 1.69
CA GLU A 48 13.83 0.95 2.21
C GLU A 48 15.02 0.61 3.13
N ARG A 49 14.84 -0.33 4.06
CA ARG A 49 15.91 -0.79 4.97
C ARG A 49 17.10 -1.43 4.25
N GLN A 50 16.87 -1.96 3.05
CA GLN A 50 17.90 -2.57 2.20
C GLN A 50 18.50 -1.57 1.20
N GLY A 51 17.99 -0.34 1.13
CA GLY A 51 18.47 0.70 0.22
C GLY A 51 17.98 0.60 -1.22
N PHE A 52 16.91 -0.17 -1.49
CA PHE A 52 16.33 -0.31 -2.83
C PHE A 52 15.34 0.81 -3.14
N THR A 53 15.85 2.00 -3.45
CA THR A 53 15.06 3.24 -3.61
C THR A 53 14.12 3.21 -4.82
N ASP A 54 14.51 2.60 -5.94
CA ASP A 54 13.65 2.54 -7.13
C ASP A 54 12.46 1.60 -6.94
N GLU A 55 12.69 0.44 -6.31
CA GLU A 55 11.61 -0.48 -5.92
C GLU A 55 10.69 0.16 -4.89
N LEU A 56 11.23 0.89 -3.92
CA LEU A 56 10.46 1.62 -2.92
C LEU A 56 9.45 2.59 -3.57
N ARG A 57 9.86 3.33 -4.61
CA ARG A 57 8.97 4.24 -5.33
C ARG A 57 7.82 3.49 -5.99
N ALA A 58 8.12 2.44 -6.75
CA ALA A 58 7.11 1.64 -7.44
C ALA A 58 6.11 1.00 -6.47
N LEU A 59 6.60 0.44 -5.35
CA LEU A 59 5.76 -0.16 -4.31
C LEU A 59 4.86 0.88 -3.61
N THR A 60 5.38 2.08 -3.41
CA THR A 60 4.63 3.18 -2.80
C THR A 60 3.50 3.67 -3.71
N GLU A 61 3.77 3.80 -5.01
CA GLU A 61 2.76 4.17 -6.01
C GLU A 61 1.66 3.09 -6.14
N GLU A 62 2.05 1.83 -6.19
CA GLU A 62 1.10 0.71 -6.23
C GLU A 62 0.24 0.66 -4.96
N ARG A 63 0.83 0.94 -3.79
CA ARG A 63 0.08 1.00 -2.53
C ARG A 63 -1.01 2.08 -2.58
N ILE A 64 -0.69 3.26 -3.12
CA ILE A 64 -1.66 4.35 -3.29
C ILE A 64 -2.78 3.92 -4.23
N ALA A 65 -2.45 3.30 -5.37
CA ALA A 65 -3.44 2.78 -6.31
C ALA A 65 -4.37 1.74 -5.68
N ALA A 66 -3.82 0.79 -4.92
CA ALA A 66 -4.60 -0.21 -4.20
C ALA A 66 -5.55 0.42 -3.16
N LEU A 67 -5.08 1.42 -2.43
CA LEU A 67 -5.92 2.14 -1.47
C LEU A 67 -7.01 2.98 -2.15
N ARG A 68 -6.74 3.60 -3.31
CA ARG A 68 -7.74 4.31 -4.10
C ARG A 68 -8.80 3.34 -4.64
N ALA A 69 -8.41 2.16 -5.09
CA ALA A 69 -9.36 1.11 -5.47
C ALA A 69 -10.24 0.69 -4.29
N ALA A 70 -9.64 0.49 -3.10
CA ALA A 70 -10.39 0.18 -1.89
C ALA A 70 -11.34 1.32 -1.48
N GLN A 71 -10.91 2.58 -1.60
CA GLN A 71 -11.72 3.77 -1.32
C GLN A 71 -12.88 3.89 -2.31
N GLY A 72 -12.67 3.66 -3.60
CA GLY A 72 -13.74 3.66 -4.61
C GLY A 72 -14.86 2.67 -4.30
N LEU A 73 -14.52 1.53 -3.71
CA LEU A 73 -15.48 0.50 -3.27
C LEU A 73 -16.09 0.80 -1.89
N ARG A 74 -15.33 1.46 -1.00
CA ARG A 74 -15.76 1.86 0.36
C ARG A 74 -15.28 3.28 0.70
N PRO A 75 -16.00 4.33 0.23
CA PRO A 75 -15.52 5.72 0.33
C PRO A 75 -15.34 6.22 1.76
N ARG A 76 -16.14 5.71 2.70
CA ARG A 76 -16.13 6.12 4.11
C ARG A 76 -15.36 5.18 5.05
N HIS A 77 -14.47 4.34 4.51
CA HIS A 77 -13.67 3.44 5.33
C HIS A 77 -12.48 4.17 5.95
N ALA A 78 -12.58 4.50 7.24
CA ALA A 78 -11.55 5.23 7.99
C ALA A 78 -10.15 4.61 7.87
N GLY A 79 -10.05 3.27 7.85
CA GLY A 79 -8.77 2.58 7.70
C GLY A 79 -8.11 2.78 6.33
N CYS A 80 -8.89 2.97 5.26
CA CYS A 80 -8.35 3.23 3.93
C CYS A 80 -7.78 4.65 3.85
N LEU A 81 -8.53 5.62 4.38
CA LEU A 81 -8.16 7.04 4.37
C LEU A 81 -6.93 7.31 5.20
N TYR A 82 -6.86 6.74 6.41
CA TYR A 82 -5.67 6.82 7.26
C TYR A 82 -4.42 6.30 6.53
N ARG A 83 -4.55 5.15 5.86
CA ARG A 83 -3.43 4.55 5.11
C ARG A 83 -3.08 5.32 3.85
N LEU A 84 -4.04 5.98 3.18
CA LEU A 84 -3.78 6.86 2.05
C LEU A 84 -2.94 8.06 2.47
N GLY A 85 -3.33 8.72 3.55
CA GLY A 85 -2.55 9.84 4.12
C GLY A 85 -1.12 9.42 4.48
N MET A 86 -0.95 8.26 5.13
CA MET A 86 0.37 7.69 5.38
C MET A 86 1.15 7.44 4.08
N ALA A 87 0.47 6.91 3.06
CA ALA A 87 1.12 6.53 1.82
C ALA A 87 1.63 7.71 1.00
N CYS A 88 0.83 8.78 0.91
CA CYS A 88 1.21 10.02 0.26
C CYS A 88 2.34 10.73 1.01
N ARG A 89 2.33 10.70 2.36
CA ARG A 89 3.43 11.22 3.18
C ARG A 89 4.75 10.49 2.93
N GLU A 90 4.73 9.16 2.80
CA GLU A 90 5.94 8.37 2.49
C GLU A 90 6.47 8.64 1.07
N LYS A 91 5.59 9.00 0.12
CA LYS A 91 5.99 9.39 -1.24
C LYS A 91 6.60 10.81 -1.30
N GLY A 92 6.46 11.61 -0.24
CA GLY A 92 6.83 13.03 -0.21
C GLY A 92 5.76 13.95 -0.83
N GLU A 93 4.62 13.40 -1.26
CA GLU A 93 3.46 14.13 -1.79
C GLU A 93 2.53 14.55 -0.65
N ASN A 94 3.05 15.35 0.27
CA ASN A 94 2.31 15.80 1.45
C ASN A 94 1.07 16.64 1.10
N GLU A 95 1.11 17.41 0.01
CA GLU A 95 -0.03 18.23 -0.44
C GLU A 95 -1.20 17.36 -0.92
N GLU A 96 -0.94 16.31 -1.70
CA GLU A 96 -1.98 15.39 -2.16
C GLU A 96 -2.59 14.59 -1.00
N ALA A 97 -1.78 14.25 0.01
CA ALA A 97 -2.24 13.62 1.25
C ALA A 97 -3.24 14.51 2.01
N LEU A 98 -2.92 15.80 2.12
CA LEU A 98 -3.71 16.77 2.88
C LEU A 98 -5.01 17.12 2.15
N THR A 99 -4.97 17.32 0.84
CA THR A 99 -6.19 17.53 0.03
C THR A 99 -7.13 16.34 0.14
N LEU A 100 -6.60 15.11 0.05
CA LEU A 100 -7.42 13.90 0.10
C LEU A 100 -8.05 13.65 1.49
N LEU A 101 -7.36 14.07 2.56
CA LEU A 101 -7.92 14.05 3.92
C LEU A 101 -8.93 15.18 4.15
N ALA A 102 -8.71 16.36 3.55
CA ALA A 102 -9.62 17.50 3.64
C ALA A 102 -10.96 17.20 2.95
N ASP A 103 -10.94 16.70 1.72
CA ASP A 103 -12.13 16.26 0.95
C ASP A 103 -12.97 15.20 1.69
N PHE A 104 -12.36 14.44 2.61
CA PHE A 104 -13.07 13.45 3.40
C PHE A 104 -13.77 14.05 4.63
N MET A 105 -13.24 15.13 5.20
CA MET A 105 -13.75 15.74 6.42
C MET A 105 -14.83 16.82 6.18
N GLU A 106 -15.05 17.19 4.92
CA GLU A 106 -16.14 18.08 4.47
C GLU A 106 -17.45 17.31 4.21
#